data_AF-A0A094LTI3-F1
#
_entry.id   AF-A0A094LTI3-F1
#
_cell.length_a   1.000
_cell.length_b   1.000
_cell.length_c   1.000
_cell.angle_alpha   90.00
_cell.angle_beta   90.00
_cell.angle_gamma   90.00
#
_symmetry.space_group_name_H-M   'P 1'
#
loop_
_entity.id
_entity.type
_entity.pdbx_description
1 polymer ?
#
loop_
_entity_poly.entity_id
_entity_poly.type
_entity_poly.pdbx_seq_one_letter_code
_entity_poly.pdbx_strand_id
1 'polypeptide(L)'
;MVKFSYDVAHHRVEFCASDWTGLEYLTVNGKTVSRKFNLAQQSEHLFELSNGDNCKLQLLTDATGAQTICRIYRRDELITSLKHLSSRHMHLGMQFALITCVSCLILMSL
;
A
#
# COMPACT_ATOMS: atom_id res chain seq x y z
N MET A 1 -2.32 5.90 6.83
CA MET A 1 -2.88 5.69 5.48
C MET A 1 -1.92 6.34 4.49
N VAL A 2 -1.51 5.63 3.45
CA VAL A 2 -0.61 6.16 2.41
C VAL A 2 -1.43 6.56 1.19
N LYS A 3 -1.16 7.76 0.65
CA LYS A 3 -1.79 8.27 -0.57
C LYS A 3 -0.73 8.61 -1.61
N PHE A 4 -0.95 8.12 -2.82
CA PHE A 4 -0.17 8.43 -4.00
C PHE A 4 -1.06 9.15 -5.01
N SER A 5 -0.48 10.10 -5.73
CA SER A 5 -1.23 10.84 -6.73
C SER A 5 -0.33 11.32 -7.85
N TYR A 6 -0.77 11.15 -9.09
CA TYR A 6 -0.02 11.47 -10.29
C TYR A 6 -0.94 11.70 -11.48
N ASP A 7 -0.53 12.53 -12.43
CA ASP A 7 -1.29 12.82 -13.63
C ASP A 7 -0.78 11.97 -14.80
N VAL A 8 -1.60 11.02 -15.28
CA VAL A 8 -1.29 10.18 -16.44
C VAL A 8 -2.07 10.69 -17.63
N ALA A 9 -1.38 11.25 -18.63
CA ALA A 9 -2.02 11.78 -19.85
C ALA A 9 -3.21 12.72 -19.53
N HIS A 10 -3.01 13.68 -18.60
CA HIS A 10 -4.03 14.61 -18.09
C HIS A 10 -5.17 13.99 -17.27
N HIS A 11 -5.06 12.72 -16.87
CA HIS A 11 -6.00 12.09 -15.94
C HIS A 11 -5.37 12.01 -14.56
N ARG A 12 -6.08 12.53 -13.55
CA ARG A 12 -5.65 12.48 -12.15
C ARG A 12 -5.84 11.06 -11.63
N VAL A 13 -4.75 10.34 -11.42
CA VAL A 13 -4.76 9.01 -10.80
C VAL A 13 -4.43 9.17 -9.33
N GLU A 14 -5.30 8.68 -8.46
CA GLU A 14 -5.05 8.67 -7.01
C GLU A 14 -5.21 7.27 -6.44
N PHE A 15 -4.23 6.86 -5.66
CA PHE A 15 -4.22 5.56 -5.02
C PHE A 15 -4.06 5.73 -3.53
N CYS A 16 -4.89 5.03 -2.78
CA CYS A 16 -4.87 5.04 -1.33
C CYS A 16 -4.80 3.62 -0.80
N ALA A 17 -3.91 3.40 0.16
CA ALA A 17 -3.76 2.12 0.85
C ALA A 17 -3.73 2.33 2.37
N SER A 18 -4.36 1.42 3.10
CA SER A 18 -4.11 1.26 4.53
C SER A 18 -2.65 0.89 4.78
N ASP A 19 -2.14 1.24 5.96
CA ASP A 19 -0.75 0.94 6.32
C ASP A 19 -0.61 -0.59 6.44
N TRP A 20 0.05 -1.22 5.46
CA TRP A 20 0.39 -2.65 5.35
C TRP A 20 -0.67 -3.61 4.85
N THR A 21 -1.79 -3.72 5.57
CA THR A 21 -2.79 -4.76 5.30
C THR A 21 -4.15 -4.10 5.41
N GLY A 22 -4.90 -4.10 4.33
CA GLY A 22 -6.21 -3.52 4.38
C GLY A 22 -6.75 -3.09 3.04
N LEU A 23 -7.56 -2.04 3.12
CA LEU A 23 -8.31 -1.57 1.98
C LEU A 23 -7.43 -0.70 1.08
N GLU A 24 -7.44 -1.04 -0.19
CA GLU A 24 -6.84 -0.30 -1.27
C GLU A 24 -7.95 0.22 -2.17
N TYR A 25 -7.84 1.47 -2.61
CA TYR A 25 -8.72 2.02 -3.63
C TYR A 25 -7.96 2.93 -4.58
N LEU A 26 -8.37 2.86 -5.84
CA LEU A 26 -7.81 3.61 -6.96
C LEU A 26 -8.92 4.45 -7.58
N THR A 27 -8.68 5.74 -7.73
CA THR A 27 -9.55 6.66 -8.44
C THR A 27 -8.85 7.23 -9.67
N VAL A 28 -9.64 7.49 -10.71
CA VAL A 28 -9.25 8.25 -11.90
C VAL A 28 -10.22 9.41 -12.02
N ASN A 29 -9.71 10.64 -12.02
CA ASN A 29 -10.52 11.86 -12.02
C ASN A 29 -11.62 11.85 -10.94
N GLY A 30 -11.29 11.35 -9.75
CA GLY A 30 -12.22 11.24 -8.61
C GLY A 30 -13.20 10.07 -8.66
N LYS A 31 -13.29 9.30 -9.75
CA LYS A 31 -14.12 8.10 -9.84
C LYS A 31 -13.34 6.87 -9.44
N THR A 32 -13.87 6.08 -8.50
CA THR A 32 -13.27 4.79 -8.12
C THR A 32 -13.31 3.80 -9.29
N VAL A 33 -12.15 3.36 -9.73
CA VAL A 33 -11.99 2.37 -10.82
C VAL A 33 -11.53 1.01 -10.29
N SER A 34 -10.96 0.96 -9.09
CA SER A 34 -10.59 -0.30 -8.45
C SER A 34 -10.64 -0.18 -6.94
N ARG A 35 -11.05 -1.27 -6.29
CA ARG A 35 -11.06 -1.41 -4.83
C ARG A 35 -10.68 -2.85 -4.50
N LYS A 36 -9.71 -3.05 -3.63
CA LYS A 36 -9.23 -4.37 -3.22
C LYS A 36 -8.94 -4.39 -1.73
N PHE A 37 -8.99 -5.57 -1.16
CA PHE A 37 -8.44 -5.81 0.17
C PHE A 37 -7.16 -6.61 -0.02
N ASN A 38 -6.03 -6.05 0.41
CA ASN A 38 -4.72 -6.64 0.21
C ASN A 38 -4.07 -6.93 1.56
N LEU A 39 -3.58 -8.16 1.71
CA LEU A 39 -2.81 -8.62 2.86
C LEU A 39 -1.35 -8.93 2.51
N ALA A 40 -0.99 -8.86 1.22
CA ALA A 40 0.34 -9.15 0.73
C ALA A 40 1.20 -7.87 0.65
N GLN A 41 2.52 -8.04 0.63
CA GLN A 41 3.49 -6.94 0.48
C GLN A 41 3.44 -6.27 -0.90
N GLN A 42 2.73 -6.87 -1.85
CA GLN A 42 2.54 -6.34 -3.19
C GLN A 42 1.09 -6.46 -3.63
N SER A 43 0.63 -5.51 -4.43
CA SER A 43 -0.69 -5.54 -5.06
C SER A 43 -0.65 -4.88 -6.43
N GLU A 44 -1.60 -5.25 -7.27
CA GLU A 44 -1.76 -4.70 -8.60
C GLU A 44 -3.21 -4.29 -8.87
N HIS A 45 -3.37 -3.16 -9.56
CA HIS A 45 -4.65 -2.66 -10.06
C HIS A 45 -4.53 -2.39 -11.54
N LEU A 46 -5.32 -3.10 -12.34
CA LEU A 46 -5.50 -2.79 -13.75
C LEU A 46 -6.66 -1.80 -13.88
N PHE A 47 -6.50 -0.80 -14.73
CA PHE A 47 -7.51 0.22 -14.97
C PHE A 47 -7.37 0.83 -16.36
N GLU A 48 -8.45 1.39 -16.88
CA GLU A 48 -8.48 2.04 -18.19
C GLU A 48 -8.72 3.54 -18.02
N LEU A 49 -8.01 4.36 -18.78
CA LEU A 49 -8.24 5.80 -18.86
C LEU A 49 -9.37 6.10 -19.85
N SER A 50 -10.01 7.27 -19.76
CA SER A 50 -11.11 7.61 -20.67
C SER A 50 -10.72 7.77 -22.15
N ASN A 51 -9.42 7.83 -22.44
CA ASN A 51 -8.89 7.83 -23.80
C ASN A 51 -8.63 6.40 -24.35
N GLY A 52 -9.01 5.35 -23.64
CA GLY A 52 -8.86 3.95 -24.04
C GLY A 52 -7.53 3.29 -23.64
N ASP A 53 -6.67 4.01 -22.91
CA ASP A 53 -5.38 3.45 -22.51
C ASP A 53 -5.49 2.52 -21.32
N ASN A 54 -4.96 1.31 -21.50
CA ASN A 54 -4.76 0.37 -20.41
C ASN A 54 -3.57 0.76 -19.54
N CYS A 55 -3.82 0.83 -18.24
CA CYS A 55 -2.84 1.16 -17.24
C CYS A 55 -2.79 0.09 -16.13
N LYS A 56 -1.64 0.03 -15.48
CA LYS A 56 -1.41 -0.81 -14.30
C LYS A 56 -0.81 0.03 -13.21
N LEU A 57 -1.35 -0.08 -12.01
CA LEU A 57 -0.72 0.40 -10.79
C LEU A 57 -0.19 -0.81 -10.03
N GLN A 58 1.06 -0.74 -9.59
CA GLN A 58 1.70 -1.77 -8.77
C GLN A 58 2.19 -1.14 -7.47
N LEU A 59 1.73 -1.67 -6.34
CA LEU A 59 2.22 -1.31 -5.03
C LEU A 59 3.24 -2.36 -4.58
N LEU A 60 4.38 -1.90 -4.07
CA LEU A 60 5.43 -2.74 -3.51
C LEU A 60 5.80 -2.17 -2.15
N THR A 61 5.75 -2.99 -1.10
CA THR A 61 6.20 -2.62 0.25
C THR A 61 7.39 -3.49 0.60
N ASP A 62 8.43 -2.87 1.15
CA ASP A 62 9.59 -3.60 1.62
C ASP A 62 9.23 -4.48 2.84
N ALA A 63 10.05 -5.49 3.11
CA ALA A 63 9.76 -6.42 4.21
C ALA A 63 9.71 -5.74 5.59
N THR A 64 10.37 -4.59 5.75
CA THR A 64 10.38 -3.82 6.99
C THR A 64 9.21 -2.84 7.10
N GLY A 65 8.47 -2.61 6.00
CA GLY A 65 7.42 -1.60 5.87
C GLY A 65 7.89 -0.16 6.05
N ALA A 66 9.19 0.09 6.02
CA ALA A 66 9.79 1.42 6.04
C ALA A 66 9.64 2.12 4.69
N GLN A 67 9.45 1.37 3.61
CA GLN A 67 9.32 1.91 2.26
C GLN A 67 8.18 1.26 1.49
N THR A 68 7.35 2.12 0.91
CA THR A 68 6.33 1.73 -0.07
C THR A 68 6.61 2.43 -1.39
N ILE A 69 6.56 1.68 -2.48
CA ILE A 69 6.75 2.16 -3.85
C ILE A 69 5.46 1.93 -4.62
N CYS A 70 4.93 2.99 -5.22
CA CYS A 70 3.80 2.93 -6.13
C CYS A 70 4.30 3.19 -7.55
N ARG A 71 4.18 2.19 -8.42
CA ARG A 71 4.55 2.28 -9.84
C ARG A 71 3.30 2.37 -10.69
N ILE A 72 3.33 3.23 -11.70
CA ILE A 72 2.24 3.37 -12.66
C ILE A 72 2.79 3.09 -14.06
N TYR A 73 2.13 2.17 -14.76
CA TYR A 73 2.45 1.77 -16.12
C TYR A 73 1.30 2.17 -17.06
N ARG A 74 1.64 2.53 -18.30
CA ARG A 74 0.69 2.77 -19.39
C ARG A 74 1.18 1.97 -20.60
N ARG A 75 0.34 1.09 -21.14
CA ARG A 75 0.75 0.19 -22.25
C ARG A 75 2.06 -0.56 -21.94
N ASP A 76 2.14 -1.10 -20.72
CA ASP A 76 3.31 -1.82 -20.15
C ASP A 76 4.61 -1.01 -19.98
N GLU A 77 4.61 0.29 -20.33
CA GLU A 77 5.74 1.18 -20.06
C GLU A 77 5.62 1.83 -18.68
N LEU A 78 6.71 1.84 -17.91
CA LEU A 78 6.77 2.51 -16.62
C LEU A 78 6.76 4.03 -16.81
N ILE A 79 5.69 4.69 -16.38
CA ILE A 79 5.54 6.15 -16.48
C ILE A 79 6.11 6.84 -15.24
N THR A 80 5.87 6.27 -14.06
CA THR A 80 6.38 6.84 -12.81
C THR A 80 6.53 5.80 -11.71
N SER A 81 7.42 6.11 -10.75
CA SER A 81 7.67 5.32 -9.55
C SER A 81 7.74 6.26 -8.35
N LEU A 82 6.63 6.39 -7.64
CA LEU A 82 6.50 7.21 -6.44
C LEU A 82 6.95 6.43 -5.21
N LYS A 83 7.79 7.03 -4.38
CA LYS A 83 8.29 6.41 -3.14
C LYS A 83 7.71 7.12 -1.94
N HIS A 84 7.27 6.36 -0.96
CA HIS A 84 6.88 6.83 0.36
C HIS A 84 7.77 6.15 1.40
N LEU A 85 8.45 6.96 2.21
CA LEU A 85 9.24 6.50 3.34
C LEU A 85 8.41 6.69 4.60
N SER A 86 8.10 5.59 5.29
CA SER A 86 7.43 5.65 6.58
C SER A 86 8.46 5.97 7.65
N SER A 87 8.21 7.00 8.45
CA SER A 87 9.05 7.35 9.60
C SER A 87 8.78 6.48 10.84
N ARG A 88 8.14 5.31 10.68
CA ARG A 88 7.76 4.47 11.81
C ARG A 88 8.97 3.69 12.34
N HIS A 89 9.42 4.10 13.53
CA HIS A 89 10.15 3.23 14.45
C HIS A 89 9.34 1.94 14.63
N MET A 90 9.92 0.79 14.26
CA MET A 90 9.33 -0.52 14.50
C MET A 90 8.86 -0.62 15.96
N HIS A 91 7.58 -0.91 16.13
CA HIS A 91 6.92 -1.15 17.42
C HIS A 91 7.30 -2.52 18.00
N LEU A 92 8.58 -2.90 17.87
CA LEU A 92 9.14 -4.17 18.35
C LEU A 92 8.90 -4.33 19.86
N GLY A 93 8.88 -3.22 20.61
CA GLY A 93 8.61 -3.21 22.05
C GLY A 93 7.22 -3.73 22.46
N MET A 94 6.19 -3.62 21.61
CA MET A 94 4.84 -4.08 21.98
C MET A 94 4.64 -5.58 21.76
N GLN A 95 5.37 -6.18 20.81
CA GLN A 95 5.39 -7.64 20.66
C GLN A 95 6.14 -8.30 21.83
N PHE A 96 7.25 -7.70 22.29
CA PHE A 96 7.92 -8.16 23.51
C PHE A 96 7.07 -8.00 24.77
N ALA A 97 6.33 -6.90 24.90
CA ALA A 97 5.44 -6.66 26.05
C ALA A 97 4.32 -7.70 26.17
N LEU A 98 3.74 -8.14 25.04
CA LEU A 98 2.71 -9.18 25.06
C LEU A 98 3.29 -10.55 25.45
N ILE A 99 4.48 -10.90 24.94
CA ILE A 99 5.15 -12.15 25.27
C ILE A 99 5.56 -12.19 26.76
N THR A 100 6.09 -11.08 27.29
CA THR A 100 6.43 -11.01 28.72
C THR A 100 5.19 -11.09 29.60
N CYS A 101 4.10 -10.40 29.27
CA CYS A 101 2.85 -10.50 30.03
C CYS A 101 2.28 -11.93 30.07
N VAL A 102 2.29 -12.65 28.93
CA VAL A 102 1.83 -14.04 28.88
C VAL A 102 2.75 -14.96 29.69
N SER A 103 4.06 -14.76 29.62
CA SER A 103 5.01 -15.56 30.43
C SER A 103 4.84 -15.36 31.93
N CYS A 104 4.54 -14.13 32.39
CA CYS A 104 4.28 -13.85 33.80
C CYS A 104 3.00 -14.52 34.31
N LEU A 105 1.94 -14.56 33.50
CA LEU A 105 0.67 -15.21 33.87
C LEU A 105 0.82 -16.74 34.01
N ILE A 106 1.66 -17.35 33.16
CA ILE A 106 1.97 -18.79 33.24
C ILE A 106 2.81 -19.09 34.49
N LEU A 107 3.77 -18.22 34.84
CA LEU A 107 4.59 -18.38 36.05
C LEU A 107 3.81 -18.18 37.37
N MET A 108 2.72 -17.39 37.37
CA MET A 108 1.88 -17.21 38.56
C MET A 108 0.81 -18.31 38.75
N SER A 109 0.65 -19.21 37.78
CA SER A 109 -0.35 -20.29 37.79
C SER A 109 0.26 -21.69 38.02
N LEU A 110 1.56 -21.76 38.27
CA LEU A 110 2.31 -22.97 38.64
C LEU A 110 2.75 -22.91 40.11
#